data_AF-V6LZW5-F1
#
_entry.id   AF-V6LZW5-F1
#
_cell.length_a   1.000
_cell.length_b   1.000
_cell.length_c   1.000
_cell.angle_alpha   90.00
_cell.angle_beta   90.00
_cell.angle_gamma   90.00
#
_symmetry.space_group_name_H-M   'P 1'
#
loop_
_entity.id
_entity.type
_entity.pdbx_description
1 polymer ?
#
loop_
_entity_poly.entity_id
_entity_poly.type
_entity_poly.pdbx_seq_one_letter_code
_entity_poly.pdbx_strand_id
1 'polypeptide(L)'
;MFGCVIDTYGYTDQFSQEGTNYILQIPQIHLINHISLFCYDQSQLANLAFQISIINGDQELKVGFLTDFQPAITFNPPKVPPQQKTLIQLSLCNYNDVFVQTEHLLTTDEDAMVNFQTQRMLKNFQEHLQTQTVENNNQVYIPLATIKKWKDQYIQYLYNTK
;
A
#
# COMPACT_ATOMS: atom_id res chain seq x y z
N MET A 1 2.54 1.46 25.46
CA MET A 1 1.84 2.38 24.54
C MET A 1 1.50 1.70 23.22
N PHE A 2 2.47 1.05 22.57
CA PHE A 2 2.28 0.45 21.25
C PHE A 2 2.27 -1.08 21.27
N GLY A 3 1.48 -1.64 20.37
CA GLY A 3 1.46 -3.06 20.04
C GLY A 3 1.82 -3.31 18.60
N CYS A 4 2.35 -4.50 18.37
CA CYS A 4 2.74 -4.98 17.06
C CYS A 4 2.27 -6.43 16.91
N VAL A 5 1.59 -6.74 15.81
CA VAL A 5 1.31 -8.11 15.38
C VAL A 5 2.10 -8.40 14.11
N ILE A 6 2.84 -9.49 14.13
CA ILE A 6 3.67 -9.93 13.02
C ILE A 6 3.17 -11.31 12.58
N ASP A 7 2.86 -11.47 11.30
CA ASP A 7 2.24 -12.67 10.71
C ASP A 7 2.91 -13.99 11.15
N THR A 8 4.24 -14.02 11.23
CA THR A 8 5.02 -15.21 11.61
C THR A 8 5.34 -15.34 13.10
N TYR A 9 5.30 -14.24 13.86
CA TYR A 9 5.76 -14.21 15.27
C TYR A 9 4.63 -13.92 16.28
N GLY A 10 3.44 -13.58 15.79
CA GLY A 10 2.30 -13.19 16.62
C GLY A 10 2.44 -11.79 17.21
N TYR A 11 1.83 -11.60 18.39
CA TYR A 11 1.78 -10.34 19.09
C TYR A 11 3.05 -10.06 19.90
N THR A 12 3.50 -8.80 19.89
CA THR A 12 4.56 -8.27 20.75
C THR A 12 4.31 -6.81 21.12
N ASP A 13 4.70 -6.46 22.34
CA ASP A 13 4.64 -5.10 22.90
C ASP A 13 5.99 -4.66 23.47
N GLN A 14 7.05 -5.43 23.17
CA GLN A 14 8.40 -5.26 23.71
C GLN A 14 9.18 -4.17 22.99
N PHE A 15 8.64 -2.95 22.97
CA PHE A 15 9.35 -1.77 22.46
C PHE A 15 10.38 -1.30 23.49
N SER A 16 11.62 -1.09 23.05
CA SER A 16 12.60 -0.32 23.81
C SER A 16 12.38 1.17 23.57
N GLN A 17 12.57 1.99 24.61
CA GLN A 17 12.45 3.45 24.49
C GLN A 17 13.84 4.09 24.50
N GLU A 18 14.14 4.88 23.46
CA GLU A 18 15.36 5.65 23.33
C GLU A 18 15.00 7.13 23.12
N GLY A 19 14.99 7.89 24.22
CA GLY A 19 14.52 9.28 24.21
C GLY A 19 13.03 9.37 23.86
N THR A 20 12.71 10.05 22.76
CA THR A 20 11.34 10.20 22.23
C THR A 20 10.95 9.11 21.23
N ASN A 21 11.85 8.16 20.96
CA ASN A 21 11.64 7.08 20.00
C ASN A 21 11.29 5.78 20.71
N TYR A 22 10.40 5.00 20.10
CA TYR A 22 10.12 3.62 20.49
C TYR A 22 10.61 2.69 19.40
N ILE A 23 11.39 1.69 19.76
CA ILE A 23 12.09 0.81 18.83
C ILE A 23 11.68 -0.63 19.09
N LEU A 24 11.33 -1.34 18.03
CA LEU A 24 11.08 -2.77 18.04
C LEU A 24 12.07 -3.45 17.10
N GLN A 25 12.88 -4.35 17.63
CA GLN A 25 13.76 -5.17 16.80
C GLN A 25 12.99 -6.31 16.15
N ILE A 26 13.14 -6.46 14.84
CA ILE A 26 12.49 -7.52 14.08
C ILE A 26 13.53 -8.47 13.48
N PRO A 27 13.55 -9.75 13.89
CA PRO A 27 14.39 -10.74 13.23
C PRO A 27 13.82 -11.07 11.85
N GLN A 28 14.71 -11.26 10.88
CA GLN A 28 14.39 -11.88 9.58
C GLN A 28 13.20 -11.24 8.83
N ILE A 29 13.20 -9.90 8.71
CA ILE A 29 12.08 -9.15 8.10
C ILE A 29 11.69 -9.62 6.68
N HIS A 30 12.63 -10.18 5.92
CA HIS A 30 12.38 -10.78 4.60
C HIS A 30 11.35 -11.91 4.61
N LEU A 31 11.23 -12.64 5.72
CA LEU A 31 10.27 -13.74 5.87
C LEU A 31 8.87 -13.24 6.25
N ILE A 32 8.74 -11.98 6.65
CA ILE A 32 7.48 -11.42 7.15
C ILE A 32 6.68 -10.84 5.99
N ASN A 33 5.41 -11.20 5.89
CA ASN A 33 4.52 -10.66 4.87
C ASN A 33 3.76 -9.43 5.36
N HIS A 34 3.30 -9.45 6.61
CA HIS A 34 2.50 -8.38 7.19
C HIS A 34 2.96 -8.01 8.59
N ILE A 35 2.93 -6.71 8.85
CA ILE A 35 3.14 -6.13 10.18
C ILE A 35 1.99 -5.17 10.45
N SER A 36 1.33 -5.35 11.59
CA SER A 36 0.30 -4.45 12.08
C SER A 36 0.78 -3.75 13.35
N LEU A 37 0.89 -2.42 13.30
CA LEU A 37 1.23 -1.58 14.45
C LEU A 37 0.00 -0.83 14.92
N PHE A 38 -0.16 -0.70 16.24
CA PHE A 38 -1.30 -0.01 16.82
C PHE A 38 -0.98 0.58 18.19
N CYS A 39 -1.77 1.56 18.62
CA CYS A 39 -1.76 2.07 19.99
C CYS A 39 -2.89 1.42 20.80
N TYR A 40 -2.60 0.90 22.00
CA TYR A 40 -3.62 0.28 22.86
C TYR A 40 -4.68 1.26 23.34
N ASP A 41 -4.25 2.50 23.57
CA ASP A 41 -5.04 3.54 24.19
C ASP A 41 -4.90 4.81 23.37
N GLN A 42 -5.90 5.08 22.55
CA GLN A 42 -5.94 6.24 21.66
C GLN A 42 -5.82 7.56 22.41
N SER A 43 -6.19 7.61 23.70
CA SER A 43 -6.03 8.84 24.50
C SER A 43 -4.57 9.24 24.68
N GLN A 44 -3.62 8.29 24.56
CA GLN A 44 -2.19 8.55 24.59
C GLN A 44 -1.68 9.22 23.30
N LEU A 45 -2.47 9.23 22.23
CA LEU A 45 -2.17 9.90 20.97
C LEU A 45 -2.83 11.29 20.85
N ALA A 46 -3.55 11.76 21.88
CA ALA A 46 -4.25 13.05 21.82
C ALA A 46 -3.28 14.20 21.48
N ASN A 47 -3.41 14.76 20.28
CA ASN A 47 -2.52 15.78 19.69
C ASN A 47 -1.06 15.35 19.49
N LEU A 48 -0.77 14.04 19.47
CA LEU A 48 0.55 13.49 19.16
C LEU A 48 0.47 12.67 17.87
N ALA A 49 1.54 12.72 17.09
CA ALA A 49 1.70 11.88 15.91
C ALA A 49 3.04 11.15 16.00
N PHE A 50 3.06 9.89 15.58
CA PHE A 50 4.28 9.10 15.50
C PHE A 50 4.52 8.70 14.04
N GLN A 51 5.65 9.11 13.49
CA GLN A 51 6.13 8.59 12.21
C GLN A 51 6.68 7.19 12.42
N ILE A 52 6.30 6.28 11.54
CA ILE A 52 6.75 4.91 11.52
C ILE A 52 7.82 4.79 10.45
N SER A 53 9.00 4.34 10.86
CA SER A 53 10.12 4.08 9.96
C SER A 53 10.63 2.65 10.16
N ILE A 54 11.10 2.04 9.08
CA ILE A 54 11.86 0.79 9.12
C ILE A 54 13.32 1.14 8.88
N ILE A 55 14.17 0.80 9.85
CA ILE A 55 15.60 1.04 9.80
C ILE A 55 16.31 -0.28 9.52
N ASN A 56 17.11 -0.31 8.47
CA ASN A 56 17.92 -1.46 8.11
C ASN A 56 19.35 -1.02 7.77
N GLY A 57 20.28 -1.21 8.71
CA GLY A 57 21.62 -0.62 8.60
C GLY A 57 21.53 0.91 8.55
N ASP A 58 22.07 1.51 7.49
CA ASP A 58 22.06 2.97 7.27
C ASP A 58 20.83 3.46 6.49
N GLN A 59 19.92 2.56 6.10
CA GLN A 59 18.73 2.92 5.34
C GLN A 59 17.53 3.09 6.28
N GLU A 60 16.85 4.23 6.14
CA GLU A 60 15.57 4.49 6.79
C GLU A 60 14.46 4.59 5.73
N LEU A 61 13.45 3.74 5.84
CA LEU A 61 12.25 3.77 5.00
C LEU A 61 11.06 4.24 5.84
N LYS A 62 10.45 5.36 5.45
CA LYS A 62 9.21 5.82 6.07
C LYS A 62 8.03 4.99 5.58
N VAL A 63 7.20 4.52 6.51
CA VAL A 63 6.06 3.64 6.22
C VAL A 63 4.74 4.38 6.31
N GLY A 64 4.60 5.25 7.32
CA GLY A 64 3.36 5.95 7.58
C GLY A 64 3.35 6.57 8.97
N PHE A 65 2.16 6.80 9.51
CA PHE A 65 1.97 7.49 10.79
C PHE A 65 0.97 6.75 11.68
N LEU A 66 1.14 6.89 13.01
CA LEU A 66 0.11 6.62 14.00
C LEU A 66 -0.38 7.95 14.60
N THR A 67 -1.69 8.16 14.57
CA THR A 67 -2.37 9.33 15.13
C THR A 67 -3.62 8.90 15.91
N ASP A 68 -4.27 9.81 16.60
CA ASP A 68 -5.56 9.55 17.25
C ASP A 68 -6.67 9.13 16.28
N PHE A 69 -6.72 9.69 15.07
CA PHE A 69 -7.67 9.31 14.01
C PHE A 69 -7.22 8.10 13.18
N GLN A 70 -5.93 7.76 13.21
CA GLN A 70 -5.36 6.54 12.61
C GLN A 70 -4.47 5.82 13.63
N PRO A 71 -5.07 5.16 14.63
CA PRO A 71 -4.35 4.57 15.75
C PRO A 71 -3.75 3.20 15.43
N ALA A 72 -3.94 2.72 14.20
CA ALA A 72 -3.39 1.47 13.69
C ALA A 72 -3.04 1.57 12.21
N ILE A 73 -2.03 0.81 11.80
CA ILE A 73 -1.63 0.63 10.40
C ILE A 73 -1.19 -0.81 10.17
N THR A 74 -1.45 -1.32 8.98
CA THR A 74 -0.91 -2.61 8.51
C THR A 74 -0.20 -2.39 7.19
N PHE A 75 0.98 -2.96 7.04
CA PHE A 75 1.79 -2.81 5.84
C PHE A 75 2.63 -4.04 5.54
N ASN A 76 3.07 -4.12 4.29
CA ASN A 76 4.04 -5.12 3.85
C ASN A 76 5.46 -4.57 4.08
N PRO A 77 6.29 -5.21 4.91
CA PRO A 77 7.64 -4.72 5.14
C PRO A 77 8.53 -4.94 3.90
N PRO A 78 9.58 -4.12 3.70
CA PRO A 78 10.50 -4.27 2.60
C PRO A 78 11.25 -5.61 2.69
N LYS A 79 11.37 -6.29 1.55
CA LYS A 79 12.11 -7.56 1.45
C LYS A 79 13.60 -7.29 1.33
N VAL A 80 14.24 -7.00 2.47
CA VAL A 80 15.69 -6.73 2.57
C VAL A 80 16.50 -8.00 2.86
N PRO A 81 17.78 -8.10 2.43
CA PRO A 81 18.60 -9.29 2.63
C PRO A 81 18.74 -9.72 4.11
N PRO A 82 18.90 -11.02 4.40
CA PRO A 82 18.86 -11.60 5.76
C PRO A 82 19.96 -11.13 6.75
N GLN A 83 20.94 -10.38 6.29
CA GLN A 83 22.20 -10.17 7.02
C GLN A 83 22.18 -8.99 7.99
N GLN A 84 21.16 -8.14 7.95
CA GLN A 84 21.11 -6.92 8.75
C GLN A 84 20.00 -6.99 9.81
N LYS A 85 20.28 -6.43 10.99
CA LYS A 85 19.26 -6.23 12.01
C LYS A 85 18.31 -5.14 11.52
N THR A 86 17.04 -5.47 11.41
CA THR A 86 16.00 -4.52 11.03
C THR A 86 15.23 -4.08 12.26
N LEU A 87 14.95 -2.78 12.34
CA LEU A 87 14.23 -2.14 13.43
C LEU A 87 12.98 -1.47 12.88
N ILE A 88 11.89 -1.52 13.63
CA ILE A 88 10.78 -0.57 13.49
C ILE A 88 11.02 0.53 14.51
N GLN A 89 11.04 1.77 14.04
CA GLN A 89 11.14 2.95 14.88
C GLN A 89 9.84 3.75 14.79
N LEU A 90 9.31 4.13 15.94
CA LEU A 90 8.22 5.08 16.11
C LEU A 90 8.81 6.36 16.67
N SER A 91 8.80 7.43 15.89
CA SER A 91 9.36 8.72 16.26
C SER A 91 8.27 9.75 16.40
N LEU A 92 8.22 10.44 17.53
CA LEU A 92 7.31 11.56 17.72
C LEU A 92 7.57 12.63 16.65
N CYS A 93 6.54 13.04 15.92
CA CYS A 93 6.60 14.04 14.85
C CYS A 93 5.53 15.13 15.05
N ASN A 94 5.66 16.23 14.30
CA ASN A 94 4.62 17.26 14.34
C ASN A 94 3.37 16.74 13.64
N TYR A 95 2.21 17.00 14.24
CA TYR A 95 0.92 16.61 13.70
C TYR A 95 0.67 17.21 12.31
N ASN A 96 1.23 18.39 12.02
CA ASN A 96 1.16 19.01 10.71
C ASN A 96 1.95 18.24 9.63
N ASP A 97 3.00 17.50 9.99
CA ASP A 97 3.82 16.75 9.04
C ASP A 97 3.05 15.56 8.44
N VAL A 98 2.05 15.05 9.18
CA VAL A 98 1.16 13.97 8.74
C VAL A 98 0.38 14.36 7.48
N PHE A 99 -0.03 15.63 7.37
CA PHE A 99 -0.83 16.13 6.24
C PHE A 99 0.00 16.50 5.02
N VAL A 100 1.32 16.64 5.16
CA VAL A 100 2.22 17.14 4.10
C VAL A 100 3.04 16.02 3.44
N GLN A 101 3.23 14.87 4.10
CA GLN A 101 4.18 13.82 3.67
C GLN A 101 3.58 12.51 3.11
N THR A 102 2.34 12.48 2.62
CA THR A 102 1.76 11.21 2.14
C THR A 102 2.18 10.84 0.71
N GLU A 103 3.37 10.26 0.57
CA GLU A 103 3.49 9.10 -0.32
C GLU A 103 2.65 7.98 0.32
N HIS A 104 1.39 7.87 -0.09
CA HIS A 104 0.50 6.80 0.36
C HIS A 104 1.03 5.47 -0.17
N LEU A 105 1.76 4.74 0.67
CA LEU A 105 2.08 3.33 0.39
C LEU A 105 0.78 2.55 0.48
N LEU A 106 0.32 2.04 -0.67
CA LEU A 106 -0.89 1.22 -0.75
C LEU A 106 -0.80 0.09 0.28
N THR A 107 -1.85 -0.05 1.08
CA THR A 107 -2.05 -1.23 1.92
C THR A 107 -2.16 -2.48 1.06
N THR A 108 -1.96 -3.66 1.65
CA THR A 108 -2.08 -4.94 0.95
C THR A 108 -3.46 -5.11 0.30
N ASP A 109 -4.52 -4.65 0.96
CA ASP A 109 -5.88 -4.68 0.42
C ASP A 109 -6.07 -3.72 -0.75
N GLU A 110 -5.47 -2.53 -0.68
CA GLU A 110 -5.49 -1.57 -1.78
C GLU A 110 -4.69 -2.07 -2.98
N ASP A 111 -3.51 -2.65 -2.77
CA ASP A 111 -2.70 -3.24 -3.85
C ASP A 111 -3.39 -4.48 -4.46
N ALA A 112 -3.98 -5.34 -3.62
CA ALA A 112 -4.79 -6.47 -4.09
C ALA A 112 -6.03 -5.99 -4.87
N MET A 113 -6.65 -4.89 -4.44
CA MET A 113 -7.80 -4.29 -5.11
C MET A 113 -7.40 -3.65 -6.45
N VAL A 114 -6.26 -2.96 -6.53
CA VAL A 114 -5.70 -2.44 -7.78
C VAL A 114 -5.39 -3.57 -8.75
N ASN A 115 -4.75 -4.64 -8.28
CA ASN A 115 -4.47 -5.82 -9.09
C ASN A 115 -5.74 -6.50 -9.57
N PHE A 116 -6.73 -6.68 -8.69
CA PHE A 116 -8.03 -7.26 -9.05
C PHE A 116 -8.76 -6.40 -10.09
N GLN A 117 -8.82 -5.08 -9.90
CA GLN A 117 -9.45 -4.16 -10.85
C GLN A 117 -8.74 -4.18 -12.21
N THR A 118 -7.40 -4.21 -12.21
CA THR A 118 -6.60 -4.30 -13.44
C THR A 118 -6.87 -5.59 -14.19
N GLN A 119 -6.83 -6.73 -13.49
CA GLN A 119 -7.15 -8.04 -14.08
C GLN A 119 -8.58 -8.09 -14.61
N ARG A 120 -9.56 -7.52 -13.89
CA ARG A 120 -10.96 -7.44 -14.33
C ARG A 120 -11.13 -6.55 -15.56
N MET A 121 -10.46 -5.40 -15.60
CA MET A 121 -10.46 -4.54 -16.78
C MET A 121 -9.87 -5.23 -18.00
N LEU A 122 -8.71 -5.88 -17.85
CA LEU A 122 -8.07 -6.62 -18.94
C LEU A 122 -8.95 -7.76 -19.44
N LYS A 123 -9.55 -8.53 -18.51
CA LYS A 123 -10.48 -9.60 -18.86
C LYS A 123 -11.70 -9.07 -19.60
N ASN A 124 -12.36 -8.04 -19.07
CA ASN A 124 -13.54 -7.44 -19.72
C ASN A 124 -13.19 -6.87 -21.09
N PHE A 125 -12.00 -6.26 -21.24
CA PHE A 125 -11.53 -5.75 -22.51
C PHE A 125 -11.28 -6.87 -23.53
N GLN A 126 -10.65 -7.96 -23.10
CA GLN A 126 -10.41 -9.13 -23.95
C GLN A 126 -11.73 -9.79 -24.37
N GLU A 127 -12.66 -10.01 -23.45
CA GLU A 127 -13.99 -10.55 -23.73
C GLU A 127 -14.77 -9.64 -24.69
N HIS A 128 -14.70 -8.32 -24.49
CA HIS A 128 -15.33 -7.36 -25.39
C HIS A 128 -14.72 -7.41 -26.80
N LEU A 129 -13.39 -7.40 -26.92
CA LEU A 129 -12.71 -7.46 -28.20
C LEU A 129 -12.98 -8.77 -28.94
N GLN A 130 -12.97 -9.92 -28.25
CA GLN A 130 -13.26 -11.22 -28.86
C GLN A 130 -14.61 -11.24 -29.58
N THR A 131 -15.64 -10.60 -29.01
CA THR A 131 -16.96 -10.52 -29.66
C THR A 131 -17.00 -9.59 -30.88
N GLN A 132 -15.97 -8.77 -31.06
CA GLN A 132 -15.90 -7.76 -32.11
C GLN A 132 -14.74 -7.99 -33.09
N THR A 133 -13.98 -9.07 -32.93
CA THR A 133 -12.91 -9.48 -33.84
C THR A 133 -13.35 -10.62 -34.75
N VAL A 134 -12.74 -10.69 -35.92
CA VAL A 134 -12.90 -11.78 -36.88
C VAL A 134 -11.53 -12.43 -37.08
N GLU A 135 -11.46 -13.75 -36.94
CA GLU A 135 -10.26 -14.52 -37.26
C GLU A 135 -10.29 -15.01 -38.71
N ASN A 136 -9.18 -14.80 -39.43
CA ASN A 136 -8.95 -15.42 -40.73
C ASN A 136 -7.46 -15.76 -40.85
N ASN A 137 -7.13 -17.01 -41.21
CA ASN A 137 -5.75 -17.51 -41.36
C ASN A 137 -4.83 -17.18 -40.17
N ASN A 138 -5.28 -17.45 -38.94
CA ASN A 138 -4.56 -17.15 -37.69
C ASN A 138 -4.21 -15.66 -37.48
N GLN A 139 -4.83 -14.75 -38.23
CA GLN A 139 -4.76 -13.32 -37.99
C GLN A 139 -6.09 -12.82 -37.44
N VAL A 140 -6.00 -12.00 -36.39
CA VAL A 140 -7.16 -11.38 -35.74
C VAL A 140 -7.36 -10.00 -36.35
N TYR A 141 -8.55 -9.75 -36.88
CA TYR A 141 -8.93 -8.48 -37.48
C TYR A 141 -10.05 -7.83 -36.68
N ILE A 142 -9.98 -6.50 -36.53
CA ILE A 142 -11.10 -5.70 -36.01
C ILE A 142 -11.79 -5.06 -37.22
N PRO A 143 -13.08 -5.30 -37.45
CA PRO A 143 -13.81 -4.67 -38.55
C PRO A 143 -13.76 -3.15 -38.45
N LEU A 144 -13.52 -2.48 -39.59
CA LEU A 144 -13.41 -1.02 -39.64
C LEU A 144 -14.69 -0.31 -39.13
N ALA A 145 -15.87 -0.92 -39.34
CA ALA A 145 -17.14 -0.40 -38.85
C ALA A 145 -17.16 -0.29 -37.32
N THR A 146 -16.57 -1.27 -36.63
CA THR A 146 -16.42 -1.29 -35.17
C THR A 146 -15.53 -0.14 -34.69
N ILE A 147 -14.38 0.06 -35.34
CA ILE A 147 -13.44 1.15 -35.01
C ILE A 147 -14.11 2.52 -35.22
N LYS A 148 -14.86 2.69 -36.31
CA LYS A 148 -15.60 3.93 -36.59
C LYS A 148 -16.66 4.21 -35.52
N LYS A 149 -17.46 3.21 -35.17
CA LYS A 149 -18.49 3.33 -34.11
C LYS A 149 -17.87 3.70 -32.77
N TRP A 150 -16.78 3.04 -32.38
CA TRP A 150 -16.05 3.36 -31.16
C TRP A 150 -15.53 4.80 -31.15
N LYS A 151 -14.93 5.26 -32.26
CA LYS A 151 -14.46 6.64 -32.42
C LYS A 151 -15.60 7.64 -32.23
N ASP A 152 -16.75 7.41 -32.86
CA ASP A 152 -17.88 8.33 -32.78
C ASP A 152 -18.48 8.38 -31.36
N GLN A 153 -18.54 7.24 -30.66
CA GLN A 153 -18.95 7.15 -29.26
C GLN A 153 -17.95 7.85 -28.31
N TYR A 154 -16.65 7.68 -28.54
CA TYR A 154 -15.62 8.34 -27.74
C TYR A 154 -15.64 9.85 -27.90
N ILE A 155 -15.85 10.34 -29.13
CA ILE A 155 -16.04 11.77 -29.40
C ILE A 155 -17.26 12.30 -28.63
N GLN A 156 -18.40 11.60 -28.67
CA GLN A 156 -19.59 11.97 -27.88
C GLN A 156 -19.33 11.98 -26.37
N TYR A 157 -18.62 10.98 -25.85
CA TYR A 157 -18.24 10.94 -24.44
C TYR A 157 -17.43 12.18 -24.04
N LEU A 158 -16.40 12.54 -24.83
CA LEU A 158 -15.57 13.73 -24.58
C LEU A 158 -16.36 15.05 -24.61
N TYR A 159 -17.44 15.12 -25.40
CA TYR A 159 -18.34 16.28 -25.39
C TYR A 159 -19.24 16.32 -24.16
N ASN A 160 -19.63 15.18 -23.61
CA ASN A 160 -20.55 15.08 -22.47
C ASN A 160 -19.86 15.14 -21.10
N THR A 161 -18.56 14.86 -21.03
CA THR A 161 -17.79 14.86 -19.77
C THR A 161 -16.85 16.06 -19.61
N LYS A 162 -17.08 17.13 -20.37
CA LYS A 162 -16.48 18.45 -20.16
C LYS A 162 -17.53 19.40 -19.61
#